data_AF-A0A7V9ADJ7-F1
#
_entry.id   AF-A0A7V9ADJ7-F1
#
_cell.length_a   1.000
_cell.length_b   1.000
_cell.length_c   1.000
_cell.angle_alpha   90.00
_cell.angle_beta   90.00
_cell.angle_gamma   90.00
#
_symmetry.space_group_name_H-M   'P 1'
#
loop_
_entity.id
_entity.type
_entity.pdbx_description
1 polymer ?
#
loop_
_entity_poly.entity_id
_entity_poly.type
_entity_poly.pdbx_seq_one_letter_code
_entity_poly.pdbx_strand_id
1 'polypeptide(L)'
;MLFGDLLRVTVLLIAGVATALGSISILTASSDGDTTALIVAAAWWLIAAIIGTWLGRSPHAAEAMSRALAEARTATSLPVESPSRIALGRLWPIGAFALTAGGLALAFPPVAVIGAGYAISVALIWRRREAAVTAIEERDGVRFYVEPSG
;
A
#
# COMPACT_ATOMS: atom_id res chain seq x y z
N MET A 1 -18.56 -1.09 -0.03
CA MET A 1 -17.30 -1.74 -0.49
C MET A 1 -16.86 -2.73 0.56
N LEU A 2 -16.39 -3.93 0.16
CA LEU A 2 -15.86 -4.91 1.12
C LEU A 2 -14.54 -4.42 1.71
N PHE A 3 -14.27 -4.78 2.97
CA PHE A 3 -13.02 -4.40 3.63
C PHE A 3 -11.80 -5.06 2.97
N GLY A 4 -11.93 -6.31 2.53
CA GLY A 4 -10.91 -7.01 1.72
C GLY A 4 -10.54 -6.24 0.44
N ASP A 5 -11.54 -5.74 -0.29
CA ASP A 5 -11.30 -4.93 -1.49
C ASP A 5 -10.52 -3.65 -1.18
N LEU A 6 -10.78 -3.02 -0.03
CA LEU A 6 -10.08 -1.78 0.36
C LEU A 6 -8.61 -2.06 0.62
N LEU A 7 -8.31 -3.14 1.32
CA LEU A 7 -6.94 -3.58 1.56
C LEU A 7 -6.22 -3.87 0.24
N ARG A 8 -6.91 -4.55 -0.70
CA ARG A 8 -6.36 -4.84 -2.02
C ARG A 8 -6.05 -3.56 -2.79
N VAL A 9 -7.00 -2.63 -2.88
CA VAL A 9 -6.80 -1.34 -3.54
C VAL A 9 -5.69 -0.54 -2.86
N THR A 10 -5.59 -0.59 -1.53
CA THR A 10 -4.51 0.06 -0.78
C THR A 10 -3.14 -0.48 -1.19
N VAL A 11 -2.97 -1.81 -1.22
CA VAL A 11 -1.71 -2.45 -1.61
C VAL A 11 -1.37 -2.13 -3.06
N LEU A 12 -2.33 -2.21 -3.97
CA LEU A 12 -2.14 -1.87 -5.39
C LEU A 12 -1.77 -0.39 -5.58
N LEU A 13 -2.39 0.51 -4.82
CA LEU A 13 -2.08 1.94 -4.87
C LEU A 13 -0.64 2.18 -4.40
N ILE A 14 -0.23 1.60 -3.27
CA ILE A 14 1.15 1.73 -2.76
C ILE A 14 2.17 1.14 -3.74
N ALA A 15 1.86 0.00 -4.37
CA ALA A 15 2.69 -0.58 -5.42
C ALA A 15 2.78 0.31 -6.67
N GLY A 16 1.69 1.00 -7.02
CA GLY A 16 1.67 2.04 -8.05
C GLY A 16 2.59 3.21 -7.70
N VAL A 17 2.54 3.69 -6.45
CA VAL A 17 3.44 4.75 -5.95
C VAL A 17 4.90 4.33 -6.03
N ALA A 18 5.22 3.10 -5.60
CA ALA A 18 6.56 2.53 -5.73
C ALA A 18 7.06 2.57 -7.18
N THR A 19 6.20 2.14 -8.12
CA THR A 19 6.51 2.14 -9.55
C THR A 19 6.73 3.55 -10.09
N ALA A 20 5.87 4.49 -9.73
CA ALA A 20 5.95 5.87 -10.19
C ALA A 20 7.24 6.56 -9.69
N LEU A 21 7.53 6.46 -8.39
CA LEU A 21 8.75 7.03 -7.80
C LEU A 21 10.01 6.34 -8.33
N GLY A 22 9.98 5.01 -8.49
CA GLY A 22 11.08 4.25 -9.12
C GLY A 22 11.35 4.74 -10.54
N SER A 23 10.31 4.90 -11.36
CA SER A 23 10.42 5.43 -12.72
C SER A 23 11.03 6.83 -12.75
N ILE A 24 10.55 7.74 -11.90
CA ILE A 24 11.11 9.11 -11.78
C ILE A 24 12.60 9.04 -11.47
N SER A 25 13.00 8.25 -10.47
CA SER A 25 14.40 8.17 -10.07
C SER A 25 15.32 7.60 -11.16
N ILE A 26 14.86 6.63 -11.96
CA ILE A 26 15.63 6.07 -13.08
C ILE A 26 15.79 7.13 -14.17
N LEU A 27 14.71 7.84 -14.51
CA LEU A 27 14.75 8.88 -15.54
C LEU A 27 15.73 10.00 -15.15
N THR A 28 15.70 10.47 -13.90
CA THR A 28 16.61 11.51 -13.42
C THR A 28 18.06 11.05 -13.35
N ALA A 29 18.32 9.84 -12.86
CA ALA A 29 19.71 9.34 -12.78
C ALA A 29 20.29 9.03 -14.16
N SER A 30 19.44 8.60 -15.10
CA SER A 30 19.86 8.33 -16.48
C SER A 30 20.16 9.62 -17.26
N SER A 31 19.43 10.71 -17.02
CA SER A 31 19.73 12.01 -17.65
C SER A 31 21.08 12.57 -17.20
N ASP A 32 21.47 12.27 -15.97
CA ASP A 32 22.71 12.78 -15.37
C ASP A 32 23.91 11.85 -15.59
N GLY A 33 23.69 10.66 -16.18
CA GLY A 33 24.73 9.65 -16.37
C GLY A 33 25.25 9.02 -15.07
N ASP A 34 24.50 9.16 -13.97
CA ASP A 34 24.94 8.73 -12.63
C ASP A 34 24.68 7.24 -12.40
N THR A 35 25.64 6.44 -12.88
CA THR A 35 25.62 4.97 -12.72
C THR A 35 25.70 4.57 -11.24
N THR A 36 26.38 5.37 -10.41
CA THR A 36 26.52 5.05 -8.98
C THR A 36 25.18 5.20 -8.27
N ALA A 37 24.44 6.27 -8.54
CA ALA A 37 23.09 6.45 -8.01
C ALA A 37 22.15 5.31 -8.43
N LEU A 38 22.23 4.85 -9.68
CA LEU A 38 21.43 3.71 -10.16
C LEU A 38 21.75 2.42 -9.40
N ILE A 39 23.04 2.11 -9.17
CA ILE A 39 23.45 0.91 -8.42
C ILE A 39 22.97 1.01 -6.96
N VAL A 40 23.14 2.17 -6.31
CA VAL A 40 22.69 2.39 -4.93
C VAL A 40 21.17 2.27 -4.82
N ALA A 41 20.41 2.84 -5.77
CA ALA A 41 18.96 2.72 -5.82
C ALA A 41 18.52 1.26 -5.98
N ALA A 42 19.13 0.53 -6.92
CA ALA A 42 18.83 -0.88 -7.14
C ALA A 42 19.12 -1.73 -5.89
N ALA A 43 20.26 -1.51 -5.22
CA ALA A 43 20.61 -2.18 -3.98
C ALA A 43 19.59 -1.89 -2.87
N TRP A 44 19.20 -0.62 -2.71
CA TRP A 44 18.20 -0.21 -1.74
C TRP A 44 16.83 -0.85 -1.99
N TRP A 45 16.35 -0.87 -3.23
CA TRP A 45 15.07 -1.49 -3.58
C TRP A 45 15.08 -3.00 -3.41
N LEU A 46 16.21 -3.65 -3.69
CA LEU A 46 16.40 -5.07 -3.42
C LEU A 46 16.30 -5.35 -1.92
N ILE A 47 16.99 -4.57 -1.08
CA ILE A 47 16.93 -4.69 0.38
C ILE A 47 15.50 -4.48 0.89
N ALA A 48 14.82 -3.43 0.43
CA ALA A 48 13.42 -3.15 0.73
C ALA A 48 12.50 -4.32 0.36
N ALA A 49 12.69 -4.90 -0.84
CA ALA A 49 11.90 -6.04 -1.28
C ALA A 49 12.14 -7.29 -0.42
N ILE A 50 13.39 -7.57 -0.06
CA ILE A 50 13.75 -8.69 0.84
C ILE A 50 13.11 -8.49 2.22
N ILE A 51 13.27 -7.31 2.82
CA ILE A 51 12.71 -6.99 4.14
C ILE A 51 11.19 -7.08 4.09
N GLY A 52 10.55 -6.46 3.10
CA GLY A 52 9.10 -6.44 2.99
C GLY A 52 8.48 -7.82 2.75
N THR A 53 9.14 -8.65 1.93
CA THR A 53 8.69 -10.03 1.71
C THR A 53 8.83 -10.89 2.98
N TRP A 54 9.95 -10.74 3.68
CA TRP A 54 10.28 -11.45 4.93
C TRP A 54 9.32 -11.09 6.07
N LEU A 55 9.07 -9.80 6.29
CA LEU A 55 8.13 -9.30 7.30
C LEU A 55 6.68 -9.67 6.94
N GLY A 56 6.29 -9.53 5.67
CA GLY A 56 4.95 -9.88 5.20
C GLY A 56 4.65 -11.38 5.14
N ARG A 57 5.63 -12.26 5.41
CA ARG A 57 5.38 -13.71 5.47
C ARG A 57 4.60 -14.11 6.73
N SER A 58 4.64 -13.26 7.77
CA SER A 58 4.27 -13.63 9.13
C SER A 58 2.78 -14.00 9.26
N PRO A 59 2.44 -15.12 9.94
CA PRO A 59 1.04 -15.53 10.18
C PRO A 59 0.24 -14.52 11.03
N HIS A 60 0.93 -13.58 11.67
CA HIS A 60 0.35 -12.50 12.47
C HIS A 60 -0.55 -11.55 11.67
N ALA A 61 -0.58 -11.62 10.32
CA ALA A 61 -1.53 -10.84 9.53
C ALA A 61 -2.99 -11.17 9.89
N ALA A 62 -3.30 -12.45 10.13
CA ALA A 62 -4.64 -12.88 10.55
C ALA A 62 -4.97 -12.43 11.98
N GLU A 63 -3.97 -12.42 12.87
CA GLU A 63 -4.14 -12.03 14.27
C GLU A 63 -4.25 -10.51 14.46
N ALA A 64 -3.45 -9.74 13.72
CA ALA A 64 -3.59 -8.29 13.67
C ALA A 64 -4.97 -7.89 13.09
N MET A 65 -5.46 -8.67 12.13
CA MET A 65 -6.75 -8.43 11.52
C MET A 65 -7.91 -8.86 12.41
N SER A 66 -7.83 -10.01 13.08
CA SER A 66 -8.88 -10.51 13.95
C SER A 66 -9.19 -9.53 15.08
N ARG A 67 -8.17 -8.88 15.64
CA ARG A 67 -8.36 -7.83 16.66
C ARG A 67 -9.13 -6.63 16.10
N ALA A 68 -8.72 -6.12 14.94
CA ALA A 68 -9.40 -4.99 14.30
C ALA A 68 -10.85 -5.34 13.88
N LEU A 69 -11.09 -6.58 13.46
CA LEU A 69 -12.42 -7.06 13.08
C LEU A 69 -13.30 -7.39 14.28
N ALA A 70 -12.74 -7.76 15.44
CA ALA A 70 -13.49 -7.97 16.67
C ALA A 70 -14.16 -6.68 17.18
N GLU A 71 -13.62 -5.52 16.81
CA GLU A 71 -14.19 -4.20 17.10
C GLU A 71 -15.23 -3.75 16.05
N ALA A 72 -15.46 -4.54 14.99
CA ALA A 72 -16.39 -4.18 13.93
C ALA A 72 -17.84 -4.17 14.44
N ARG A 73 -18.58 -3.11 14.08
CA ARG A 73 -20.01 -2.98 14.44
C ARG A 73 -20.90 -3.63 13.39
N THR A 74 -21.95 -4.29 13.87
CA THR A 74 -22.98 -4.89 13.00
C THR A 74 -23.88 -3.80 12.41
N ALA A 75 -24.04 -3.80 11.09
CA ALA A 75 -24.99 -2.93 10.38
C ALA A 75 -26.12 -3.79 9.78
N THR A 76 -27.36 -3.30 9.86
CA THR A 76 -28.55 -3.98 9.32
C THR A 76 -28.91 -3.54 7.90
N SER A 77 -28.16 -2.61 7.33
CA SER A 77 -28.37 -2.09 5.97
C SER A 77 -27.06 -2.01 5.20
N LEU A 78 -27.16 -2.16 3.88
CA LEU A 78 -26.01 -2.01 2.98
C LEU A 78 -25.66 -0.53 2.77
N PRO A 79 -24.37 -0.17 2.70
CA PRO A 79 -23.95 1.19 2.37
C PRO A 79 -24.48 1.61 0.98
N VAL A 80 -25.19 2.74 0.92
CA VAL A 80 -25.77 3.29 -0.33
C VAL A 80 -24.72 4.01 -1.18
N GLU A 81 -23.55 4.31 -0.60
CA GLU A 81 -22.51 5.11 -1.23
C GLU A 81 -21.65 4.31 -2.21
N SER A 82 -21.21 4.97 -3.28
CA SER A 82 -20.42 4.31 -4.32
C SER A 82 -19.07 3.82 -3.76
N PRO A 83 -18.63 2.58 -4.10
CA PRO A 83 -17.37 2.03 -3.64
C PRO A 83 -16.16 2.93 -3.90
N SER A 84 -16.13 3.61 -5.06
CA SER A 84 -15.07 4.53 -5.45
C SER A 84 -14.96 5.73 -4.53
N ARG A 85 -16.10 6.29 -4.07
CA ARG A 85 -16.11 7.43 -3.16
C ARG A 85 -15.61 7.06 -1.77
N ILE A 86 -16.00 5.88 -1.27
CA ILE A 86 -15.48 5.33 -0.01
C ILE A 86 -13.96 5.13 -0.10
N ALA A 87 -13.48 4.53 -1.20
CA ALA A 87 -12.06 4.34 -1.43
C ALA A 87 -11.29 5.68 -1.48
N LEU A 88 -11.80 6.68 -2.19
CA LEU A 88 -11.19 8.01 -2.25
C LEU A 88 -11.13 8.67 -0.87
N GLY A 89 -12.23 8.65 -0.10
CA GLY A 89 -12.28 9.22 1.24
C GLY A 89 -11.32 8.55 2.24
N ARG A 90 -11.02 7.27 2.06
CA ARG A 90 -10.09 6.52 2.93
C ARG A 90 -8.64 6.58 2.46
N LEU A 91 -8.39 6.60 1.16
CA LEU A 91 -7.06 6.44 0.57
C LEU A 91 -6.43 7.75 0.09
N TRP A 92 -7.14 8.88 0.18
CA TRP A 92 -6.58 10.20 -0.16
C TRP A 92 -5.23 10.49 0.49
N PRO A 93 -4.90 10.07 1.74
CA PRO A 93 -3.59 10.38 2.32
C PRO A 93 -2.45 9.70 1.56
N ILE A 94 -2.69 8.52 0.97
CA ILE A 94 -1.71 7.80 0.14
C ILE A 94 -1.52 8.53 -1.19
N GLY A 95 -2.61 8.99 -1.80
CA GLY A 95 -2.55 9.82 -3.00
C GLY A 95 -1.81 11.14 -2.75
N ALA A 96 -2.13 11.83 -1.64
CA ALA A 96 -1.45 13.05 -1.22
C ALA A 96 0.05 12.81 -0.98
N PHE A 97 0.41 11.72 -0.30
CA PHE A 97 1.80 11.31 -0.11
C PHE A 97 2.51 11.06 -1.44
N ALA A 98 1.86 10.38 -2.39
CA ALA A 98 2.44 10.12 -3.70
C ALA A 98 2.71 11.41 -4.47
N LEU A 99 1.77 12.36 -4.44
CA LEU A 99 1.90 13.66 -5.08
C LEU A 99 3.00 14.51 -4.44
N THR A 100 3.07 14.55 -3.11
CA THR A 100 4.10 15.33 -2.40
C THR A 100 5.49 14.74 -2.60
N ALA A 101 5.65 13.41 -2.47
CA ALA A 101 6.92 12.73 -2.71
C ALA A 101 7.38 12.86 -4.16
N GLY A 102 6.46 12.66 -5.12
CA GLY A 102 6.74 12.83 -6.55
C GLY A 102 7.12 14.27 -6.91
N GLY A 103 6.42 15.27 -6.35
CA GLY A 103 6.75 16.67 -6.53
C GLY A 103 8.10 17.05 -5.93
N LEU A 104 8.38 16.59 -4.71
CA LEU A 104 9.68 16.81 -4.04
C LEU A 104 10.84 16.16 -4.80
N ALA A 105 10.61 15.01 -5.42
CA ALA A 105 11.64 14.31 -6.19
C ALA A 105 12.17 15.11 -7.39
N LEU A 106 11.37 16.04 -7.95
CA LEU A 106 11.81 16.91 -9.04
C LEU A 106 12.90 17.89 -8.59
N ALA A 107 12.86 18.33 -7.33
CA ALA A 107 13.88 19.20 -6.74
C ALA A 107 14.98 18.42 -6.03
N PHE A 108 14.66 17.22 -5.51
CA PHE A 108 15.54 16.38 -4.72
C PHE A 108 15.44 14.92 -5.17
N PRO A 109 16.17 14.50 -6.22
CA PRO A 109 16.08 13.15 -6.77
C PRO A 109 16.22 12.00 -5.75
N PRO A 110 17.05 12.09 -4.68
CA PRO A 110 17.13 11.04 -3.66
C PRO A 110 15.79 10.74 -2.97
N VAL A 111 14.85 11.69 -2.91
CA VAL A 111 13.52 11.50 -2.30
C VAL A 111 12.74 10.42 -3.03
N ALA A 112 12.78 10.38 -4.37
CA ALA A 112 12.11 9.34 -5.14
C ALA A 112 12.74 7.96 -4.89
N VAL A 113 14.07 7.87 -4.80
CA VAL A 113 14.78 6.60 -4.55
C VAL A 113 14.37 6.01 -3.21
N ILE A 114 14.42 6.81 -2.15
CA ILE A 114 14.07 6.38 -0.79
C ILE A 114 12.58 6.06 -0.69
N GLY A 115 11.73 6.94 -1.23
CA GLY A 115 10.28 6.78 -1.24
C GLY A 115 9.82 5.52 -1.97
N ALA A 116 10.44 5.20 -3.12
CA ALA A 116 10.17 3.97 -3.86
C ALA A 116 10.49 2.73 -3.01
N GLY A 117 11.67 2.66 -2.39
CA GLY A 117 12.04 1.52 -1.52
C GLY A 117 11.11 1.35 -0.32
N TYR A 118 10.71 2.46 0.32
CA TYR A 118 9.72 2.40 1.40
C TYR A 118 8.37 1.86 0.91
N ALA A 119 7.85 2.37 -0.21
CA ALA A 119 6.59 1.92 -0.79
C ALA A 119 6.64 0.43 -1.20
N ILE A 120 7.75 -0.04 -1.80
CA ILE A 120 8.01 -1.46 -2.10
C ILE A 120 7.87 -2.29 -0.83
N SER A 121 8.56 -1.89 0.24
CA SER A 121 8.54 -2.61 1.50
C SER A 121 7.12 -2.71 2.06
N VAL A 122 6.41 -1.59 2.18
CA VAL A 122 5.05 -1.55 2.74
C VAL A 122 4.06 -2.36 1.92
N ALA A 123 4.08 -2.24 0.59
CA ALA A 123 3.23 -3.03 -0.29
C ALA A 123 3.44 -4.53 -0.06
N LEU A 124 4.70 -4.97 0.07
CA LEU A 124 5.02 -6.36 0.33
C LEU A 124 4.64 -6.81 1.74
N ILE A 125 4.83 -5.97 2.77
CA ILE A 125 4.44 -6.31 4.15
C ILE A 125 2.92 -6.55 4.22
N TRP A 126 2.12 -5.75 3.51
CA TRP A 126 0.66 -5.80 3.60
C TRP A 126 -0.02 -6.71 2.57
N ARG A 127 0.73 -7.28 1.62
CA ARG A 127 0.20 -8.07 0.48
C ARG A 127 -0.72 -9.24 0.84
N ARG A 128 -0.65 -9.76 2.08
CA ARG A 128 -1.44 -10.91 2.55
C ARG A 128 -2.65 -10.53 3.40
N ARG A 129 -2.89 -9.24 3.67
CA ARG A 129 -3.97 -8.80 4.56
C ARG A 129 -5.36 -9.08 4.00
N GLU A 130 -5.56 -8.91 2.69
CA GLU A 130 -6.81 -9.28 2.02
C GLU A 130 -7.12 -10.77 2.22
N ALA A 131 -6.18 -11.65 1.86
CA ALA A 131 -6.34 -13.10 2.01
C ALA A 131 -6.61 -13.51 3.47
N ALA A 132 -6.01 -12.83 4.43
CA ALA A 132 -6.27 -13.06 5.85
C ALA A 132 -7.71 -12.69 6.26
N VAL A 133 -8.25 -11.57 5.75
CA VAL A 133 -9.67 -11.21 5.96
C VAL A 133 -10.58 -12.23 5.28
N THR A 134 -10.31 -12.58 4.02
CA THR A 134 -11.12 -13.55 3.27
C THR A 134 -11.20 -14.90 3.98
N ALA A 135 -10.08 -15.38 4.54
CA ALA A 135 -10.07 -16.62 5.32
C ALA A 135 -10.93 -16.54 6.59
N ILE A 136 -10.99 -15.38 7.25
CA ILE A 136 -11.85 -15.16 8.42
C ILE A 136 -13.32 -15.09 7.99
N GLU A 137 -13.63 -14.36 6.92
CA GLU A 137 -14.99 -14.27 6.36
C GLU A 137 -15.54 -15.65 5.96
N GLU A 138 -14.72 -16.48 5.29
CA GLU A 138 -15.10 -17.83 4.88
C GLU A 138 -15.27 -18.77 6.09
N ARG A 139 -14.42 -18.65 7.11
CA ARG A 139 -14.50 -19.48 8.33
C ARG A 139 -15.74 -19.14 9.17
N ASP A 140 -16.03 -17.84 9.32
CA ASP A 140 -17.04 -17.35 10.26
C ASP A 140 -18.39 -17.07 9.56
N GLY A 141 -18.46 -17.17 8.23
CA GLY A 141 -19.69 -16.96 7.45
C GLY A 141 -20.16 -15.50 7.44
N VAL A 142 -19.25 -14.55 7.68
CA VAL A 142 -19.54 -13.12 7.80
C VAL A 142 -18.89 -12.31 6.68
N ARG A 143 -19.38 -11.09 6.46
CA ARG A 143 -18.79 -10.15 5.49
C ARG A 143 -18.53 -8.81 6.15
N PHE A 144 -17.33 -8.28 6.01
CA PHE A 144 -16.94 -6.99 6.58
C PHE A 144 -17.04 -5.89 5.53
N TYR A 145 -17.78 -4.83 5.85
CA TYR A 145 -17.96 -3.67 4.99
C TYR A 145 -17.27 -2.44 5.59
N VAL A 146 -16.73 -1.60 4.70
CA VAL A 146 -16.14 -0.32 5.10
C VAL A 146 -17.25 0.70 5.35
N GLU A 147 -17.21 1.35 6.51
CA GLU A 147 -18.10 2.47 6.82
C GLU A 147 -17.72 3.70 5.98
N PRO A 148 -18.71 4.37 5.34
CA PRO A 148 -18.44 5.60 4.61
C PRO A 148 -17.81 6.67 5.50
N SER A 149 -16.87 7.44 4.96
CA SER A 149 -16.34 8.64 5.62
C SER A 149 -17.38 9.76 5.47
N GLY A 150 -18.02 10.14 6.57
CA GLY A 150 -18.94 11.29 6.64
C GLY A 150 -18.23 12.64 6.53
#